data_AF-A0A529HIN9-F1
#
_entry.id   AF-A0A529HIN9-F1
#
_cell.length_a   1.000
_cell.length_b   1.000
_cell.length_c   1.000
_cell.angle_alpha   90.00
_cell.angle_beta   90.00
_cell.angle_gamma   90.00
#
_symmetry.space_group_name_H-M   'P 1'
#
loop_
_entity.id
_entity.type
_entity.pdbx_description
1 polymer ?
#
loop_
_entity_poly.entity_id
_entity_poly.type
_entity_poly.pdbx_seq_one_letter_code
_entity_poly.pdbx_strand_id
1 'polypeptide(L)'
;LKVRVEGQLIFNTTAQILHAALAGMGLAYVPEGMAGPYLSRGRLKRVLEDWCLPYPGYHLWYPSRRQSSAAFALVLDALRHRS
;
A
#
# COMPACT_ATOMS: atom_id res chain seq x y z
N LEU A 1 -1.31 0.62 21.88
CA LEU A 1 -1.45 2.06 22.24
C LEU A 1 -2.28 2.76 21.18
N LYS A 2 -3.27 3.57 21.54
CA LYS A 2 -3.91 4.52 20.62
C LYS A 2 -3.29 5.90 20.89
N VAL A 3 -2.43 6.37 19.99
CA VAL A 3 -1.83 7.69 20.07
C VAL A 3 -2.64 8.62 19.18
N ARG A 4 -3.22 9.66 19.77
CA ARG A 4 -3.88 10.73 19.01
C ARG A 4 -2.79 11.69 18.57
N VAL A 5 -2.57 11.78 17.27
CA VAL A 5 -1.65 12.76 16.69
C VAL A 5 -2.41 14.05 16.40
N GLU A 6 -1.86 15.18 16.85
CA GLU A 6 -2.35 16.53 16.52
C GLU A 6 -1.77 16.97 15.16
N GLY A 7 -1.99 16.16 14.13
CA GLY A 7 -1.56 16.50 12.77
C GLY A 7 -2.45 17.60 12.18
N GLN A 8 -1.84 18.60 11.54
CA GLN A 8 -2.55 19.70 10.86
C GLN A 8 -3.38 19.25 9.64
N LEU A 9 -3.12 18.06 9.10
CA LEU A 9 -3.69 17.58 7.84
C LEU A 9 -4.24 16.16 8.00
N ILE A 10 -5.50 15.97 7.63
CA ILE A 10 -6.19 14.67 7.63
C ILE A 10 -6.69 14.43 6.21
N PHE A 11 -6.41 13.24 5.67
CA PHE A 11 -6.79 12.86 4.33
C PHE A 11 -7.52 11.52 4.32
N ASN A 12 -8.37 11.32 3.32
CA ASN A 12 -9.17 10.10 3.17
C ASN A 12 -8.57 9.11 2.17
N THR A 13 -7.48 9.48 1.48
CA THR A 13 -6.85 8.63 0.46
C THR A 13 -5.33 8.61 0.61
N THR A 14 -4.72 7.46 0.35
CA THR A 14 -3.26 7.27 0.35
C THR A 14 -2.56 8.17 -0.67
N ALA A 15 -3.19 8.43 -1.82
CA ALA A 15 -2.65 9.33 -2.84
C ALA A 15 -2.49 10.77 -2.32
N GLN A 16 -3.50 11.30 -1.62
CA GLN A 16 -3.42 12.63 -1.01
C GLN A 16 -2.33 12.68 0.08
N ILE A 17 -2.22 11.64 0.92
CA ILE A 17 -1.17 11.53 1.94
C ILE A 17 0.23 11.56 1.30
N LEU A 18 0.43 10.81 0.22
CA LEU A 18 1.70 10.75 -0.50
C LEU A 18 2.06 12.13 -1.11
N HIS A 19 1.08 12.81 -1.72
CA HIS A 19 1.29 14.14 -2.27
C HIS A 19 1.66 15.16 -1.19
N ALA A 20 1.05 15.04 0.00
CA ALA A 20 1.37 15.89 1.13
C ALA A 20 2.82 15.71 1.60
N ALA A 21 3.29 14.46 1.71
CA ALA A 21 4.69 14.19 2.04
C ALA A 21 5.66 14.70 0.95
N LEU A 22 5.31 14.54 -0.33
CA LEU A 22 6.10 15.08 -1.45
C LEU A 22 6.17 16.61 -1.45
N ALA A 23 5.17 17.28 -0.88
CA ALA A 23 5.15 18.73 -0.69
C ALA A 23 5.85 19.18 0.60
N GLY A 24 6.47 18.26 1.36
CA GLY A 24 7.19 18.58 2.59
C GLY A 24 6.28 18.83 3.80
N MET A 25 5.01 18.43 3.76
CA MET A 25 4.05 18.68 4.83
C MET A 25 4.14 17.68 5.99
N GLY A 26 5.17 16.82 6.02
CA GLY A 26 5.46 15.91 7.13
C GLY A 26 5.76 14.47 6.69
N LEU A 27 5.51 13.53 7.60
CA LEU A 27 5.71 12.10 7.38
C LEU A 27 4.43 11.43 6.87
N ALA A 28 4.60 10.40 6.05
CA ALA A 28 3.50 9.61 5.49
C ALA A 28 3.75 8.12 5.67
N TYR A 29 2.71 7.41 6.11
CA TYR A 29 2.68 5.94 6.13
C TYR A 29 1.82 5.45 4.96
N VAL A 30 2.48 4.94 3.91
CA VAL A 30 1.84 4.55 2.64
C VAL A 30 2.47 3.25 2.11
N PRO A 31 1.77 2.49 1.24
CA PRO A 31 2.32 1.28 0.63
C PRO A 31 3.59 1.57 -0.18
N GLU A 32 4.57 0.68 -0.05
CA GLU A 32 5.88 0.83 -0.70
C GLU A 32 5.78 0.94 -2.22
N GLY A 33 4.88 0.20 -2.85
CA GLY A 33 4.65 0.28 -4.30
C GLY A 33 4.27 1.68 -4.79
N MET A 34 3.63 2.50 -3.96
CA MET A 34 3.32 3.90 -4.28
C MET A 34 4.51 4.84 -4.02
N ALA A 35 5.30 4.59 -2.98
CA ALA A 35 6.44 5.43 -2.59
C ALA A 35 7.72 5.14 -3.41
N GLY A 36 7.90 3.91 -3.90
CA GLY A 36 9.10 3.42 -4.58
C GLY A 36 9.63 4.33 -5.70
N PRO A 37 8.79 4.82 -6.64
CA PRO A 37 9.23 5.75 -7.67
C PRO A 37 9.79 7.08 -7.15
N TYR A 38 9.36 7.51 -5.97
CA TYR A 38 9.79 8.77 -5.35
C TYR A 38 11.01 8.59 -4.45
N LEU A 39 11.11 7.43 -3.79
CA LEU A 39 12.28 7.01 -3.03
C LEU A 39 13.49 6.85 -3.95
N SER A 40 13.32 6.13 -5.06
CA SER A 40 14.40 5.93 -6.06
C SER A 40 14.91 7.23 -6.69
N ARG A 41 14.05 8.25 -6.79
CA ARG A 41 14.40 9.58 -7.29
C ARG A 41 14.89 10.54 -6.20
N GLY A 42 15.04 10.07 -4.96
CA GLY A 42 15.47 10.89 -3.81
C GLY A 42 14.48 11.98 -3.38
N ARG A 43 13.24 11.95 -3.90
CA ARG A 43 12.19 12.92 -3.55
C ARG A 43 11.54 12.61 -2.20
N LEU A 44 11.62 11.35 -1.77
CA LEU A 44 11.23 10.90 -0.44
C LEU A 44 12.41 10.17 0.19
N LYS A 45 12.42 10.12 1.52
CA LYS A 45 13.36 9.32 2.30
C LYS A 45 12.58 8.35 3.20
N ARG A 46 12.95 7.07 3.17
CA ARG A 46 12.39 6.07 4.08
C ARG A 46 12.91 6.33 5.50
N VAL A 47 12.01 6.32 6.47
CA VAL A 47 12.29 6.50 7.90
C VAL A 47 11.48 5.48 8.69
N LEU A 48 11.90 5.19 9.93
CA LEU A 48 11.20 4.25 10.82
C LEU A 48 11.00 2.86 10.19
N GLU A 49 11.96 2.39 9.39
CA GLU A 49 11.88 1.09 8.71
C GLU A 49 11.72 -0.06 9.71
N ASP A 50 12.45 -0.01 10.83
CA ASP A 50 12.40 -1.02 11.90
C ASP A 50 11.01 -1.15 12.57
N TRP A 51 10.14 -0.18 12.34
CA TRP A 51 8.78 -0.12 12.91
C TRP A 51 7.71 -0.52 11.89
N CYS A 52 8.09 -0.85 10.65
CA CYS A 52 7.18 -1.28 9.59
C CYS A 52 7.13 -2.81 9.55
N LEU A 53 5.98 -3.39 9.87
CA LEU A 53 5.77 -4.82 9.72
C LEU A 53 5.79 -5.22 8.24
N PRO A 54 6.28 -6.44 7.91
CA PRO A 54 6.21 -6.96 6.55
C PRO A 54 4.75 -6.95 6.05
N TYR A 55 4.53 -6.37 4.87
CA TYR A 55 3.22 -6.37 4.24
C TYR A 55 2.91 -7.80 3.77
N PRO A 56 1.81 -8.44 4.24
CA PRO A 56 1.49 -9.82 3.87
C PRO A 56 1.09 -9.98 2.39
N GLY A 57 1.01 -8.87 1.65
CA GLY A 57 0.61 -8.84 0.25
C GLY A 57 -0.89 -8.63 0.08
N TYR A 58 -1.29 -8.61 -1.19
CA TYR A 58 -2.70 -8.57 -1.55
C TYR A 58 -3.29 -9.99 -1.52
N HIS A 59 -4.43 -10.14 -0.87
CA HIS A 59 -5.17 -11.39 -0.84
C HIS A 59 -6.37 -11.31 -1.77
N LEU A 60 -6.54 -12.31 -2.63
CA LEU A 60 -7.74 -12.46 -3.43
C LEU A 60 -8.74 -13.35 -2.67
N TRP A 61 -9.93 -12.81 -2.36
CA TRP A 61 -10.97 -13.55 -1.66
C TRP A 61 -12.14 -13.88 -2.61
N TYR A 62 -12.56 -15.15 -2.59
CA TYR A 62 -13.69 -15.64 -3.37
C TYR A 62 -14.58 -16.57 -2.52
N PRO A 63 -15.84 -16.20 -2.24
CA PRO A 63 -16.70 -16.94 -1.30
C PRO A 63 -17.30 -18.24 -1.84
N SER A 64 -17.46 -18.38 -3.17
CA SER A 64 -18.14 -19.53 -3.75
C SER A 64 -17.17 -20.65 -4.11
N ARG A 65 -17.42 -21.88 -3.66
CA ARG A 65 -16.64 -23.07 -4.04
C ARG A 65 -17.29 -23.90 -5.15
N ARG A 66 -18.46 -23.46 -5.63
CA ARG A 66 -19.30 -24.24 -6.53
C ARG A 66 -19.03 -23.80 -7.97
N GLN A 67 -18.08 -24.49 -8.61
CA GLN A 67 -17.66 -24.33 -10.01
C GLN A 67 -17.05 -22.97 -10.36
N SER A 68 -15.75 -22.80 -10.10
CA SER A 68 -14.95 -21.79 -10.81
C SER A 68 -15.00 -22.08 -12.31
N SER A 69 -15.54 -21.16 -13.11
CA SER A 69 -15.51 -21.28 -14.56
C SER A 69 -14.06 -21.34 -15.07
N ALA A 70 -13.83 -21.95 -16.23
CA ALA A 70 -12.49 -21.98 -16.84
C ALA A 70 -11.91 -20.56 -17.02
N ALA A 71 -12.76 -19.59 -17.35
CA ALA A 71 -12.38 -18.18 -17.42
C ALA A 71 -11.92 -17.63 -16.07
N PHE A 72 -12.60 -17.97 -14.96
CA PHE A 72 -12.19 -17.55 -13.63
C PHE A 72 -10.86 -18.17 -13.21
N ALA A 73 -10.61 -19.45 -13.54
CA ALA A 73 -9.32 -20.08 -13.28
C ALA A 73 -8.19 -19.38 -14.03
N LEU A 74 -8.43 -18.98 -15.29
CA LEU A 74 -7.45 -18.24 -16.09
C LEU A 74 -7.15 -16.85 -15.52
N VAL A 75 -8.17 -16.13 -15.03
CA VAL A 75 -7.99 -14.86 -14.31
C VAL A 75 -7.25 -15.05 -12.99
N LEU A 76 -7.59 -16.09 -12.22
CA LEU A 76 -6.91 -16.42 -10.98
C LEU A 76 -5.43 -16.68 -11.21
N ASP A 77 -5.09 -17.45 -12.24
CA ASP A 77 -3.70 -17.76 -12.58
C ASP A 77 -2.94 -16.54 -13.13
N ALA A 78 -3.61 -15.64 -13.86
CA ALA A 78 -3.00 -14.39 -14.31
C ALA A 78 -2.74 -13.40 -13.16
N LEU A 79 -3.62 -13.36 -12.15
CA LEU A 79 -3.52 -12.47 -10.99
C LEU A 79 -2.68 -13.05 -9.85
N ARG A 80 -2.42 -14.37 -9.86
CA ARG A 80 -1.52 -15.02 -8.91
C ARG A 80 -0.11 -14.50 -9.13
N HIS A 81 0.38 -13.76 -8.14
CA HIS A 81 1.78 -13.37 -8.11
C HIS A 81 2.64 -14.63 -7.91
N ARG A 82 3.45 -14.96 -8.92
CA ARG A 82 4.48 -15.99 -8.84
C ARG A 82 5.78 -15.26 -8.49
N SER A 83 6.21 -15.45 -7.25
CA SER A 83 7.54 -15.02 -6.78
C SER A 83 8.64 -15.77 -7.52
#